data_AF-A0A962VB25-F1
#
_entry.id   AF-A0A962VB25-F1
#
_cell.length_a   1.000
_cell.length_b   1.000
_cell.length_c   1.000
_cell.angle_alpha   90.00
_cell.angle_beta   90.00
_cell.angle_gamma   90.00
#
_symmetry.space_group_name_H-M   'P 1'
#
loop_
_entity.id
_entity.type
_entity.pdbx_description
1 polymer ?
#
loop_
_entity_poly.entity_id
_entity_poly.type
_entity_poly.pdbx_seq_one_letter_code
_entity_poly.pdbx_strand_id
1 'polypeptide(L)'
;MKLCKAALAAIFFLLLPVSLAQSSNYGDTKSVKALTALLQARPELAQALDTAIDKAKMDGISNVDEFKTYINRIVRLIPTNRNIDDKLGPLYIITDISDTLRKNADFENWSRGVIAEWGHFLDSPESIAGLSSFYANPAMHIEDYFVGPSGWLTFNQFFAREIKPGKRPIAGLGDGKTVVSPGDSVFKGAYPITADATLEVKGITHKISDLLQDSEYGEMFAGGLYTHSFLSITDYHRFHAPFAGTVVEKKFVPG
;
A
#
# COMPACT_ATOMS: atom_id res chain seq x y z
N MET A 1 -5.79 -48.98 -31.67
CA MET A 1 -6.33 -50.00 -30.74
C MET A 1 -5.32 -50.19 -29.61
N LYS A 2 -5.69 -49.82 -28.36
CA LYS A 2 -5.00 -49.99 -27.05
C LYS A 2 -3.71 -49.17 -26.81
N LEU A 3 -3.65 -48.16 -25.92
CA LEU A 3 -3.82 -48.05 -24.45
C LEU A 3 -2.68 -48.63 -23.59
N CYS A 4 -1.89 -47.73 -22.98
CA CYS A 4 -1.21 -47.82 -21.67
C CYS A 4 -1.02 -46.36 -21.22
N LYS A 5 -1.75 -45.73 -20.27
CA LYS A 5 -2.02 -45.96 -18.83
C LYS A 5 -0.78 -45.91 -17.92
N ALA A 6 -0.61 -44.76 -17.25
CA ALA A 6 -0.11 -44.50 -15.88
C ALA A 6 0.69 -43.18 -15.87
N ALA A 7 0.53 -42.19 -15.01
CA ALA A 7 -0.41 -41.94 -13.92
C ALA A 7 -0.53 -40.40 -13.79
N LEU A 8 -1.73 -39.84 -14.02
CA LEU A 8 -2.03 -38.47 -13.66
C LEU A 8 -2.47 -38.48 -12.20
N ALA A 9 -1.61 -38.01 -11.30
CA ALA A 9 -2.04 -37.64 -9.95
C ALA A 9 -2.91 -36.39 -10.06
N ALA A 10 -4.22 -36.61 -10.15
CA ALA A 10 -5.21 -35.55 -10.04
C ALA A 10 -5.20 -35.04 -8.59
N ILE A 11 -4.45 -33.97 -8.34
CA ILE A 11 -4.66 -33.15 -7.14
C ILE A 11 -5.94 -32.36 -7.42
N PHE A 12 -7.06 -32.92 -6.97
CA PHE A 12 -8.31 -32.19 -6.82
C PHE A 12 -8.07 -31.11 -5.75
N PHE A 13 -7.70 -29.90 -6.19
CA PHE A 13 -7.91 -28.72 -5.36
C PHE A 13 -9.42 -28.57 -5.22
N LEU A 14 -9.94 -28.94 -4.05
CA LEU A 14 -11.23 -28.47 -3.57
C LEU A 14 -11.15 -26.93 -3.57
N LEU A 15 -11.63 -26.31 -4.66
CA LEU A 15 -12.06 -24.92 -4.66
C LEU A 15 -13.27 -24.84 -3.73
N LEU A 16 -13.01 -24.81 -2.43
CA LEU A 16 -13.97 -24.25 -1.50
C LEU A 16 -14.17 -22.80 -1.94
N PRO A 17 -15.41 -22.37 -2.24
CA PRO A 17 -15.66 -20.95 -2.36
C PRO A 17 -15.26 -20.37 -1.00
N VAL A 18 -14.21 -19.54 -0.98
CA VAL A 18 -13.90 -18.71 0.18
C VAL A 18 -15.05 -17.71 0.26
N SER A 19 -16.12 -18.17 0.90
CA SER A 19 -17.24 -17.33 1.27
C SER A 19 -16.69 -16.23 2.15
N LEU A 20 -17.03 -14.99 1.80
CA LEU A 20 -16.81 -13.76 2.57
C LEU A 20 -17.42 -13.82 4.00
N ALA A 21 -18.02 -14.94 4.40
CA ALA A 21 -18.63 -15.18 5.70
C ALA A 21 -17.64 -15.54 6.83
N GLN A 22 -16.33 -15.65 6.58
CA GLN A 22 -15.39 -16.01 7.66
C GLN A 22 -15.12 -14.89 8.69
N SER A 23 -15.61 -13.67 8.52
CA SER A 23 -15.31 -12.58 9.45
C SER A 23 -16.10 -12.63 10.78
N SER A 24 -17.21 -13.37 10.88
CA SER A 24 -18.07 -13.33 12.08
C SER A 24 -17.62 -14.22 13.24
N ASN A 25 -16.70 -15.18 13.04
CA ASN A 25 -16.37 -16.20 14.05
C ASN A 25 -15.05 -15.97 14.81
N TYR A 26 -14.28 -14.92 14.50
CA TYR A 26 -12.92 -14.74 15.05
C TYR A 26 -12.80 -13.67 16.14
N GLY A 27 -13.92 -13.13 16.63
CA GLY A 27 -13.93 -12.05 17.62
C GLY A 27 -13.18 -10.80 17.16
N ASP A 28 -13.06 -9.82 18.07
CA ASP A 28 -12.41 -8.56 17.76
C ASP A 28 -10.89 -8.69 17.60
N THR A 29 -10.41 -8.08 16.53
CA THR A 29 -8.98 -7.94 16.18
C THR A 29 -8.26 -7.03 17.17
N LYS A 30 -6.93 -7.01 17.09
CA LYS A 30 -6.12 -6.11 17.93
C LYS A 30 -6.51 -4.65 17.66
N SER A 31 -6.71 -4.29 16.40
CA SER A 31 -7.10 -2.94 15.98
C SER A 31 -8.47 -2.52 16.51
N VAL A 32 -9.47 -3.40 16.51
CA VAL A 32 -10.80 -3.06 17.04
C VAL A 32 -10.81 -2.93 18.55
N LYS A 33 -10.07 -3.80 19.26
CA LYS A 33 -9.88 -3.67 20.72
C LYS A 33 -9.18 -2.37 21.07
N ALA A 34 -8.12 -2.02 20.33
CA ALA A 34 -7.38 -0.78 20.52
C ALA A 34 -8.25 0.46 20.22
N LEU A 35 -9.04 0.44 19.14
CA LEU A 35 -9.99 1.52 18.85
C LEU A 35 -10.99 1.68 19.98
N THR A 36 -11.59 0.58 20.44
CA THR A 36 -12.60 0.61 21.49
C THR A 36 -12.05 1.21 22.78
N ALA A 37 -10.85 0.79 23.20
CA ALA A 37 -10.19 1.37 24.37
C ALA A 37 -9.86 2.86 24.17
N LEU A 38 -9.40 3.26 22.99
CA LEU A 38 -9.09 4.65 22.67
C LEU A 38 -10.33 5.54 22.74
N LEU A 39 -11.43 5.14 22.10
CA LEU A 39 -12.68 5.90 22.09
C LEU A 39 -13.32 6.00 23.48
N GLN A 40 -13.16 4.97 24.33
CA GLN A 40 -13.58 5.03 25.73
C GLN A 40 -12.75 6.01 26.55
N ALA A 41 -11.43 6.02 26.34
CA ALA A 41 -10.52 6.92 27.06
C ALA A 41 -10.61 8.37 26.57
N ARG A 42 -11.02 8.59 25.32
CA ARG A 42 -10.99 9.87 24.61
C ARG A 42 -12.34 10.17 23.95
N PRO A 43 -13.34 10.65 24.71
CA PRO A 43 -14.68 10.94 24.19
C PRO A 43 -14.71 11.94 23.04
N GLU A 44 -13.74 12.86 22.99
CA GLU A 44 -13.59 13.81 21.88
C GLU A 44 -13.24 13.12 20.56
N LEU A 45 -12.47 12.03 20.61
CA LEU A 45 -12.17 11.22 19.42
C LEU A 45 -13.38 10.38 19.01
N ALA A 46 -14.15 9.88 19.98
CA ALA A 46 -15.40 9.18 19.70
C ALA A 46 -16.40 10.08 18.95
N GLN A 47 -16.61 11.29 19.45
CA GLN A 47 -17.48 12.27 18.80
C GLN A 47 -16.95 12.69 17.42
N ALA A 48 -15.64 12.90 17.29
CA ALA A 48 -15.03 13.25 16.02
C ALA A 48 -15.16 12.14 14.97
N LEU A 49 -15.02 10.87 15.39
CA LEU A 49 -15.20 9.71 14.51
C LEU A 49 -16.66 9.55 14.07
N ASP A 50 -17.61 9.68 14.99
CA ASP A 50 -19.04 9.62 14.70
C ASP A 50 -19.43 10.70 13.67
N THR A 51 -19.02 11.94 13.91
CA THR A 51 -19.23 13.07 12.98
C THR A 51 -18.57 12.82 11.62
N ALA A 52 -17.37 12.23 11.60
CA ALA A 52 -16.68 11.91 10.36
C ALA A 52 -17.43 10.84 9.57
N ILE A 53 -17.89 9.77 10.21
CA ILE A 53 -18.68 8.70 9.58
C ILE A 53 -19.94 9.29 8.92
N ASP A 54 -20.70 10.11 9.65
CA ASP A 54 -21.90 10.78 9.14
C ASP A 54 -21.62 11.66 7.92
N LYS A 55 -20.48 12.36 7.93
CA LYS A 55 -20.06 13.23 6.83
C LYS A 55 -19.54 12.43 5.62
N ALA A 56 -18.85 11.32 5.85
CA ALA A 56 -18.27 10.48 4.81
C ALA A 56 -19.34 9.79 3.96
N LYS A 57 -20.49 9.43 4.56
CA LYS A 57 -21.60 8.73 3.90
C LYS A 57 -21.14 7.48 3.14
N MET A 58 -20.29 6.69 3.78
CA MET A 58 -19.75 5.46 3.22
C MET A 58 -20.78 4.34 3.27
N ASP A 59 -20.98 3.64 2.15
CA ASP A 59 -21.90 2.50 2.11
C ASP A 59 -21.45 1.40 3.09
N GLY A 60 -22.37 0.99 3.97
CA GLY A 60 -22.13 0.00 5.01
C GLY A 60 -21.28 0.48 6.21
N ILE A 61 -21.08 1.79 6.37
CA ILE A 61 -20.45 2.39 7.56
C ILE A 61 -21.25 3.64 7.97
N SER A 62 -22.23 3.45 8.84
CA SER A 62 -23.18 4.49 9.27
C SER A 62 -23.05 4.87 10.74
N ASN A 63 -22.23 4.14 11.50
CA ASN A 63 -21.96 4.40 12.91
C ASN A 63 -20.61 3.78 13.31
N VAL A 64 -20.15 4.10 14.51
CA VAL A 64 -18.85 3.63 15.05
C VAL A 64 -18.75 2.10 15.13
N ASP A 65 -19.83 1.38 15.39
CA ASP A 65 -19.80 -0.10 15.50
C ASP A 65 -19.72 -0.77 14.12
N GLU A 66 -20.38 -0.22 13.11
CA GLU A 66 -20.18 -0.61 11.71
C GLU A 66 -18.76 -0.29 11.24
N PHE A 67 -18.19 0.85 11.68
CA PHE A 67 -16.78 1.17 11.41
C PHE A 67 -15.84 0.16 12.05
N LYS A 68 -16.05 -0.25 13.30
CA LYS A 68 -15.26 -1.35 13.93
C LYS A 68 -15.39 -2.65 13.14
N THR A 69 -16.59 -2.99 12.67
CA THR A 69 -16.82 -4.17 11.84
C THR A 69 -16.06 -4.07 10.51
N TYR A 70 -16.05 -2.89 9.90
CA TYR A 70 -15.22 -2.59 8.73
C TYR A 70 -13.72 -2.76 9.03
N ILE A 71 -13.21 -2.25 10.15
CA ILE A 71 -11.81 -2.43 10.58
C ILE A 71 -11.47 -3.93 10.74
N ASN A 72 -12.32 -4.70 11.43
CA ASN A 72 -12.15 -6.15 11.58
C ASN A 72 -12.05 -6.87 10.22
N ARG A 73 -12.73 -6.36 9.18
CA ARG A 73 -12.69 -6.93 7.83
C ARG A 73 -11.42 -6.55 7.08
N ILE A 74 -11.01 -5.28 7.12
CA ILE A 74 -9.85 -4.83 6.33
C ILE A 74 -8.54 -5.42 6.83
N VAL A 75 -8.37 -5.64 8.15
CA VAL A 75 -7.13 -6.22 8.69
C VAL A 75 -6.93 -7.70 8.33
N ARG A 76 -7.96 -8.34 7.74
CA ARG A 76 -7.91 -9.71 7.19
C ARG A 76 -8.28 -9.73 5.70
N LEU A 77 -8.18 -8.59 5.03
CA LEU A 77 -8.54 -8.48 3.62
C LEU A 77 -7.56 -9.29 2.78
N ILE A 78 -8.08 -10.34 2.13
CA ILE A 78 -7.37 -11.07 1.08
C ILE A 78 -7.36 -10.18 -0.17
N PRO A 79 -6.18 -9.75 -0.65
CA PRO A 79 -6.14 -8.82 -1.76
C PRO A 79 -6.53 -9.48 -3.09
N THR A 80 -7.22 -8.72 -3.93
CA THR A 80 -7.47 -9.03 -5.33
C THR A 80 -7.12 -7.82 -6.19
N ASN A 81 -7.00 -8.01 -7.50
CA ASN A 81 -6.72 -6.94 -8.46
C ASN A 81 -7.78 -5.82 -8.51
N ARG A 82 -8.88 -5.93 -7.77
CA ARG A 82 -10.02 -5.00 -7.81
C ARG A 82 -10.46 -4.49 -6.43
N ASN A 83 -10.03 -5.11 -5.34
CA ASN A 83 -10.62 -4.81 -4.04
C ASN A 83 -9.77 -3.90 -3.14
N ILE A 84 -8.46 -3.77 -3.39
CA ILE A 84 -7.58 -3.06 -2.45
C ILE A 84 -8.00 -1.59 -2.32
N ASP A 85 -8.07 -0.87 -3.43
CA ASP A 85 -8.39 0.56 -3.44
C ASP A 85 -9.78 0.81 -2.84
N ASP A 86 -10.79 0.08 -3.31
CA ASP A 86 -12.18 0.21 -2.85
C ASP A 86 -12.37 -0.13 -1.37
N LYS A 87 -11.63 -1.12 -0.84
CA LYS A 87 -11.81 -1.58 0.55
C LYS A 87 -10.98 -0.78 1.54
N LEU A 88 -9.86 -0.17 1.14
CA LEU A 88 -9.09 0.69 2.02
C LEU A 88 -9.55 2.15 2.00
N GLY A 89 -10.19 2.59 0.92
CA GLY A 89 -10.67 3.97 0.74
C GLY A 89 -11.44 4.54 1.95
N PRO A 90 -12.42 3.82 2.55
CA PRO A 90 -13.17 4.35 3.67
C PRO A 90 -12.32 4.73 4.89
N LEU A 91 -11.27 3.95 5.24
CA LEU A 91 -10.35 4.29 6.33
C LEU A 91 -9.69 5.65 6.10
N TYR A 92 -9.16 5.87 4.90
CA TYR A 92 -8.50 7.13 4.53
C TYR A 92 -9.48 8.29 4.53
N ILE A 93 -10.65 8.12 3.90
CA ILE A 93 -11.62 9.21 3.77
C ILE A 93 -12.19 9.61 5.12
N ILE A 94 -12.60 8.65 5.97
CA ILE A 94 -13.15 8.95 7.30
C ILE A 94 -12.11 9.64 8.19
N THR A 95 -10.83 9.26 8.07
CA THR A 95 -9.76 9.90 8.84
C THR A 95 -9.47 11.32 8.33
N ASP A 96 -9.39 11.52 7.02
CA ASP A 96 -8.91 12.76 6.41
C ASP A 96 -9.91 13.93 6.50
N ILE A 97 -11.21 13.64 6.53
CA ILE A 97 -12.27 14.66 6.65
C ILE A 97 -12.38 15.29 8.06
N SER A 98 -11.65 14.76 9.04
CA SER A 98 -11.66 15.21 10.44
C SER A 98 -10.26 15.59 10.90
N ASP A 99 -10.01 16.90 10.99
CA ASP A 99 -8.76 17.44 11.53
C ASP A 99 -8.45 16.92 12.94
N THR A 100 -9.48 16.72 13.77
CA THR A 100 -9.34 16.17 15.12
C THR A 100 -8.77 14.75 15.09
N LEU A 101 -9.21 13.90 14.16
CA LEU A 101 -8.67 12.55 14.02
C LEU A 101 -7.27 12.59 13.39
N ARG A 102 -7.14 13.29 12.27
CA ARG A 102 -5.93 13.35 11.44
C ARG A 102 -4.71 13.92 12.18
N LYS A 103 -4.92 14.89 13.07
CA LYS A 103 -3.83 15.56 13.82
C LYS A 103 -3.59 14.97 15.21
N ASN A 104 -4.37 13.98 15.63
CA ASN A 104 -4.24 13.38 16.95
C ASN A 104 -3.27 12.18 16.91
N ALA A 105 -2.18 12.28 17.68
CA ALA A 105 -1.14 11.27 17.71
C ALA A 105 -1.62 9.87 18.15
N ASP A 106 -2.58 9.78 19.08
CA ASP A 106 -3.10 8.48 19.53
C ASP A 106 -3.93 7.80 18.44
N PHE A 107 -4.75 8.58 17.73
CA PHE A 107 -5.53 8.07 16.60
C PHE A 107 -4.65 7.73 15.40
N GLU A 108 -3.62 8.52 15.12
CA GLU A 108 -2.62 8.23 14.10
C GLU A 108 -1.89 6.91 14.43
N ASN A 109 -1.42 6.74 15.67
CA ASN A 109 -0.78 5.52 16.14
C ASN A 109 -1.71 4.30 16.01
N TRP A 110 -2.99 4.47 16.33
CA TRP A 110 -3.99 3.44 16.12
C TRP A 110 -4.14 3.08 14.63
N SER A 111 -4.26 4.08 13.75
CA SER A 111 -4.39 3.89 12.29
C SER A 111 -3.18 3.16 11.70
N ARG A 112 -1.96 3.52 12.13
CA ARG A 112 -0.74 2.77 11.79
C ARG A 112 -0.82 1.31 12.25
N GLY A 113 -1.37 1.08 13.44
CA GLY A 113 -1.62 -0.26 13.98
C GLY A 113 -2.55 -1.10 13.08
N VAL A 114 -3.58 -0.49 12.50
CA VAL A 114 -4.49 -1.14 11.53
C VAL A 114 -3.71 -1.61 10.31
N ILE A 115 -2.91 -0.73 9.71
CA ILE A 115 -2.11 -1.05 8.53
C ILE A 115 -1.05 -2.12 8.85
N ALA A 116 -0.40 -2.04 10.01
CA ALA A 116 0.57 -3.05 10.45
C ALA A 116 -0.09 -4.42 10.70
N GLU A 117 -1.27 -4.47 11.31
CA GLU A 117 -2.00 -5.73 11.51
C GLU A 117 -2.39 -6.36 10.17
N TRP A 118 -2.85 -5.56 9.19
CA TRP A 118 -3.09 -6.06 7.84
C TRP A 118 -1.79 -6.53 7.17
N GLY A 119 -0.71 -5.76 7.27
CA GLY A 119 0.60 -6.15 6.74
C GLY A 119 1.08 -7.51 7.26
N HIS A 120 0.89 -7.78 8.56
CA HIS A 120 1.18 -9.09 9.16
C HIS A 120 0.26 -10.20 8.64
N PHE A 121 -1.02 -9.91 8.39
CA PHE A 121 -1.90 -10.87 7.72
C PHE A 121 -1.43 -11.19 6.29
N LEU A 122 -0.87 -10.22 5.56
CA LEU A 122 -0.34 -10.42 4.20
C LEU A 122 0.94 -11.28 4.15
N ASP A 123 1.56 -11.57 5.30
CA ASP A 123 2.63 -12.55 5.46
C ASP A 123 2.11 -13.97 5.76
N SER A 124 0.80 -14.18 5.82
CA SER A 124 0.20 -15.49 6.06
C SER A 124 -0.08 -16.25 4.76
N PRO A 125 -0.12 -17.60 4.77
CA PRO A 125 -0.50 -18.39 3.60
C PRO A 125 -1.92 -18.11 3.10
N GLU A 126 -2.85 -17.75 3.98
CA GLU A 126 -4.23 -17.43 3.64
C GLU A 126 -4.34 -16.20 2.72
N SER A 127 -3.41 -15.25 2.86
CA SER A 127 -3.41 -14.00 2.09
C SER A 127 -3.28 -14.20 0.57
N ILE A 128 -2.74 -15.34 0.12
CA ILE A 128 -2.50 -15.60 -1.31
C ILE A 128 -3.74 -16.09 -2.06
N ALA A 129 -4.86 -16.34 -1.36
CA ALA A 129 -6.06 -16.91 -1.97
C ALA A 129 -6.65 -16.07 -3.12
N GLY A 130 -6.36 -14.76 -3.17
CA GLY A 130 -6.80 -13.86 -4.25
C GLY A 130 -5.87 -13.78 -5.46
N LEU A 131 -4.74 -14.50 -5.46
CA LEU A 131 -3.66 -14.38 -6.45
C LEU A 131 -4.12 -14.59 -7.91
N SER A 132 -5.07 -15.51 -8.14
CA SER A 132 -5.57 -15.81 -9.49
C SER A 132 -6.16 -14.58 -10.20
N SER A 133 -6.74 -13.64 -9.44
CA SER A 133 -7.25 -12.38 -9.98
C SER A 133 -6.15 -11.49 -10.57
N PHE A 134 -4.95 -11.50 -9.97
CA PHE A 134 -3.81 -10.76 -10.49
C PHE A 134 -3.22 -11.44 -11.73
N TYR A 135 -3.10 -12.77 -11.73
CA TYR A 135 -2.66 -13.51 -12.92
C TYR A 135 -3.58 -13.30 -14.13
N ALA A 136 -4.88 -13.11 -13.88
CA ALA A 136 -5.86 -12.83 -14.93
C ALA A 136 -5.82 -11.37 -15.43
N ASN A 137 -5.06 -10.47 -14.79
CA ASN A 137 -4.95 -9.07 -15.19
C ASN A 137 -3.73 -8.87 -16.13
N PRO A 138 -3.94 -8.55 -17.42
CA PRO A 138 -2.84 -8.34 -18.35
C PRO A 138 -1.89 -7.22 -17.95
N ALA A 139 -2.38 -6.20 -17.23
CA ALA A 139 -1.56 -5.09 -16.75
C ALA A 139 -0.50 -5.51 -15.72
N MET A 140 -0.61 -6.72 -15.14
CA MET A 140 0.42 -7.24 -14.27
C MET A 140 1.71 -7.55 -15.02
N HIS A 141 1.63 -7.98 -16.30
CA HIS A 141 2.76 -8.55 -17.04
C HIS A 141 3.46 -9.66 -16.25
N ILE A 142 2.70 -10.64 -15.74
CA ILE A 142 3.19 -11.64 -14.78
C ILE A 142 4.38 -12.46 -15.33
N GLU A 143 4.47 -12.60 -16.64
CA GLU A 143 5.56 -13.23 -17.37
C GLU A 143 6.92 -12.53 -17.21
N ASP A 144 6.94 -11.25 -16.82
CA ASP A 144 8.15 -10.49 -16.59
C ASP A 144 8.85 -10.87 -15.27
N TYR A 145 8.17 -11.54 -14.34
CA TYR A 145 8.70 -11.79 -13.01
C TYR A 145 9.17 -13.24 -12.81
N PHE A 146 10.11 -13.41 -11.91
CA PHE A 146 10.53 -14.71 -11.42
C PHE A 146 9.44 -15.33 -10.56
N VAL A 147 9.13 -16.60 -10.83
CA VAL A 147 8.26 -17.42 -9.98
C VAL A 147 9.09 -18.60 -9.53
N GLY A 148 9.29 -18.74 -8.22
CA GLY A 148 10.04 -19.86 -7.65
C GLY A 148 9.32 -21.19 -7.86
N PRO A 149 9.99 -22.34 -7.68
CA PRO A 149 9.37 -23.66 -7.84
C PRO A 149 8.14 -23.90 -6.96
N SER A 150 8.10 -23.26 -5.79
CA SER A 150 6.97 -23.30 -4.86
C SER A 150 5.83 -22.33 -5.22
N GLY A 151 5.99 -21.51 -6.26
CA GLY A 151 5.14 -20.36 -6.49
C GLY A 151 5.26 -19.30 -5.40
N TRP A 152 4.20 -18.52 -5.23
CA TRP A 152 4.05 -17.53 -4.17
C TRP A 152 3.32 -18.15 -2.98
N LEU A 153 3.89 -18.02 -1.79
CA LEU A 153 3.34 -18.56 -0.54
C LEU A 153 2.49 -17.54 0.21
N THR A 154 2.78 -16.24 0.05
CA THR A 154 2.09 -15.14 0.73
C THR A 154 1.88 -13.99 -0.23
N PHE A 155 0.90 -13.12 0.06
CA PHE A 155 0.66 -11.95 -0.79
C PHE A 155 1.86 -11.00 -0.78
N ASN A 156 2.50 -10.77 0.38
CA ASN A 156 3.70 -9.91 0.44
C ASN A 156 4.85 -10.44 -0.43
N GLN A 157 5.03 -11.77 -0.52
CA GLN A 157 6.03 -12.35 -1.42
C GLN A 157 5.71 -12.03 -2.90
N PHE A 158 4.44 -12.13 -3.29
CA PHE A 158 3.98 -11.78 -4.64
C PHE A 158 4.06 -10.27 -4.91
N PHE A 159 3.71 -9.43 -3.94
CA PHE A 159 3.74 -7.98 -4.08
C PHE A 159 5.18 -7.47 -4.26
N ALA A 160 6.12 -8.05 -3.50
CA ALA A 160 7.55 -7.80 -3.61
C ALA A 160 8.27 -8.72 -4.62
N ARG A 161 7.56 -9.23 -5.64
CA ARG A 161 8.10 -10.07 -6.72
C ARG A 161 9.36 -9.49 -7.37
N GLU A 162 10.19 -10.36 -7.94
CA GLU A 162 11.43 -10.00 -8.63
C GLU A 162 11.27 -10.01 -10.13
N ILE A 163 11.89 -9.06 -10.80
CA ILE A 163 11.84 -8.95 -12.26
C ILE A 163 12.95 -9.78 -12.94
N LYS A 164 12.62 -10.41 -14.07
CA LYS A 164 13.58 -11.17 -14.88
C LYS A 164 14.59 -10.23 -15.55
N PRO A 165 15.86 -10.66 -15.71
CA PRO A 165 16.85 -9.92 -16.48
C PRO A 165 16.35 -9.55 -17.88
N GLY A 166 16.70 -8.35 -18.34
CA GLY A 166 16.35 -7.87 -19.68
C GLY A 166 14.93 -7.32 -19.85
N LYS A 167 14.05 -7.44 -18.83
CA LYS A 167 12.68 -6.90 -18.91
C LYS A 167 12.58 -5.39 -18.69
N ARG A 168 13.61 -4.79 -18.08
CA ARG A 168 13.77 -3.33 -17.92
C ARG A 168 15.20 -2.93 -18.31
N PRO A 169 15.51 -2.84 -19.63
CA PRO A 169 16.83 -2.41 -20.07
C PRO A 169 17.11 -0.97 -19.59
N ILE A 170 18.32 -0.74 -19.09
CA ILE A 170 18.75 0.56 -18.55
C ILE A 170 19.30 1.41 -19.70
N ALA A 171 18.76 2.62 -19.87
CA ALA A 171 19.25 3.57 -20.87
C ALA A 171 20.54 4.25 -20.41
N GLY A 172 21.39 4.65 -21.37
CA GLY A 172 22.55 5.51 -21.10
C GLY A 172 23.69 4.88 -20.29
N LEU A 173 23.81 3.55 -20.30
CA LEU A 173 24.88 2.86 -19.57
C LEU A 173 26.27 3.41 -19.96
N GLY A 174 26.95 4.02 -18.99
CA GLY A 174 28.31 4.55 -19.13
C GLY A 174 28.41 5.99 -19.66
N ASP A 175 27.31 6.68 -19.95
CA ASP A 175 27.36 8.04 -20.50
C ASP A 175 27.57 9.15 -19.44
N GLY A 176 27.28 8.85 -18.17
CA GLY A 176 27.39 9.77 -17.04
C GLY A 176 26.42 10.96 -17.08
N LYS A 177 25.38 10.92 -17.92
CA LYS A 177 24.46 12.03 -18.20
C LYS A 177 22.98 11.62 -18.14
N THR A 178 22.68 10.34 -18.31
CA THR A 178 21.31 9.84 -18.30
C THR A 178 20.83 9.55 -16.88
N VAL A 179 19.68 10.13 -16.52
CA VAL A 179 18.91 9.78 -15.32
C VAL A 179 17.76 8.89 -15.76
N VAL A 180 17.63 7.70 -15.16
CA VAL A 180 16.57 6.73 -15.49
C VAL A 180 15.44 6.75 -14.46
N SER A 181 14.29 6.17 -14.80
CA SER A 181 13.19 6.02 -13.84
C SER A 181 13.61 5.10 -12.68
N PRO A 182 13.33 5.46 -11.41
CA PRO A 182 13.65 4.62 -10.26
C PRO A 182 12.70 3.43 -10.10
N GLY A 183 11.57 3.37 -10.82
CA GLY A 183 10.62 2.27 -10.74
C GLY A 183 9.53 2.34 -11.80
N ASP A 184 8.84 1.21 -11.99
CA ASP A 184 7.62 1.16 -12.82
C ASP A 184 6.57 2.03 -12.14
N SER A 185 6.05 3.02 -12.86
CA SER A 185 5.11 3.99 -12.30
C SER A 185 4.46 4.81 -13.41
N VAL A 186 3.42 5.55 -13.05
CA VAL A 186 2.80 6.57 -13.89
C VAL A 186 3.34 7.94 -13.50
N PHE A 187 4.02 8.60 -14.44
CA PHE A 187 4.48 9.99 -14.25
C PHE A 187 3.29 10.93 -14.02
N LYS A 188 3.36 11.75 -12.97
CA LYS A 188 2.32 12.70 -12.56
C LYS A 188 2.71 14.16 -12.75
N GLY A 189 3.98 14.45 -13.02
CA GLY A 189 4.43 15.79 -13.34
C GLY A 189 5.83 16.09 -12.82
N ALA A 190 6.36 17.22 -13.28
CA ALA A 190 7.59 17.81 -12.79
C ALA A 190 7.31 19.26 -12.38
N TYR A 191 7.90 19.66 -11.26
CA TYR A 191 7.59 20.90 -10.58
C TYR A 191 8.90 21.57 -10.19
N PRO A 192 9.10 22.86 -10.54
CA PRO A 192 10.32 23.56 -10.16
C PRO A 192 10.36 23.73 -8.63
N ILE A 193 11.55 23.57 -8.06
CA ILE A 193 11.84 23.99 -6.70
C ILE A 193 12.39 25.40 -6.78
N THR A 194 11.84 26.32 -6.00
CA THR A 194 12.26 27.72 -6.00
C THR A 194 13.64 27.91 -5.39
N ALA A 195 14.20 29.12 -5.51
CA ALA A 195 15.51 29.45 -4.96
C ALA A 195 15.56 29.43 -3.41
N ASP A 196 14.40 29.51 -2.75
CA ASP A 196 14.22 29.39 -1.30
C ASP A 196 13.83 27.96 -0.87
N ALA A 197 14.12 26.94 -1.71
CA ALA A 197 13.82 25.53 -1.46
C ALA A 197 12.34 25.27 -1.13
N THR A 198 11.44 25.93 -1.87
CA THR A 198 9.98 25.76 -1.76
C THR A 198 9.45 25.05 -3.01
N LEU A 199 8.47 24.15 -2.80
CA LEU A 199 7.83 23.32 -3.82
C LEU A 199 6.32 23.51 -3.77
N GLU A 200 5.70 23.90 -4.88
CA GLU A 200 4.24 23.96 -5.01
C GLU A 200 3.73 22.79 -5.87
N VAL A 201 2.94 21.90 -5.25
CA VAL A 201 2.35 20.74 -5.93
C VAL A 201 0.88 20.65 -5.54
N LYS A 202 0.00 20.55 -6.54
CA LYS A 202 -1.47 20.43 -6.33
C LYS A 202 -2.05 21.57 -5.46
N GLY A 203 -1.52 22.79 -5.58
CA GLY A 203 -1.98 23.96 -4.82
C GLY A 203 -1.58 23.96 -3.35
N ILE A 204 -0.67 23.07 -2.95
CA ILE A 204 -0.09 23.03 -1.60
C ILE A 204 1.39 23.39 -1.72
N THR A 205 1.81 24.36 -0.92
CA THR A 205 3.19 24.79 -0.80
C THR A 205 3.88 24.00 0.31
N HIS A 206 5.01 23.38 -0.02
CA HIS A 206 5.87 22.62 0.90
C HIS A 206 7.27 23.21 0.90
N LYS A 207 7.89 23.36 2.08
CA LYS A 207 9.33 23.56 2.14
C LYS A 207 10.04 22.23 2.04
N ILE A 208 11.18 22.18 1.34
CA ILE A 208 12.02 20.98 1.28
C ILE A 208 12.50 20.58 2.68
N SER A 209 12.79 21.57 3.56
CA SER A 209 13.13 21.32 4.96
C SER A 209 12.06 20.50 5.69
N ASP A 210 10.78 20.78 5.45
CA ASP A 210 9.68 20.06 6.11
C ASP A 210 9.60 18.61 5.61
N LEU A 211 9.80 18.40 4.30
CA LEU A 211 9.78 17.07 3.69
C LEU A 211 10.96 16.19 4.14
N LEU A 212 12.12 16.79 4.39
CA LEU A 212 13.35 16.10 4.81
C LEU A 212 13.61 16.19 6.33
N GLN A 213 12.67 16.77 7.09
CA GLN A 213 12.78 17.05 8.53
C GLN A 213 14.10 17.76 8.89
N ASP A 214 14.36 18.92 8.29
CA ASP A 214 15.55 19.75 8.56
C ASP A 214 16.89 19.02 8.33
N SER A 215 16.94 18.14 7.33
CA SER A 215 18.19 17.56 6.83
C SER A 215 19.17 18.65 6.39
N GLU A 216 20.47 18.46 6.67
CA GLU A 216 21.53 19.38 6.23
C GLU A 216 21.60 19.52 4.70
N TYR A 217 21.05 18.55 3.97
CA TYR A 217 21.00 18.52 2.51
C TYR A 217 19.81 19.31 1.93
N GLY A 218 18.89 19.83 2.75
CA GLY A 218 17.65 20.45 2.28
C GLY A 218 17.85 21.62 1.30
N GLU A 219 18.82 22.49 1.58
CA GLU A 219 19.13 23.64 0.73
C GLU A 219 19.78 23.24 -0.61
N MET A 220 20.34 22.03 -0.73
CA MET A 220 20.95 21.55 -1.99
C MET A 220 19.92 21.35 -3.11
N PHE A 221 18.62 21.31 -2.77
CA PHE A 221 17.54 21.18 -3.73
C PHE A 221 17.00 22.52 -4.24
N ALA A 222 17.46 23.65 -3.68
CA ALA A 222 17.07 24.98 -4.11
C ALA A 222 17.36 25.21 -5.60
N GLY A 223 16.37 25.72 -6.34
CA GLY A 223 16.45 25.89 -7.80
C GLY A 223 16.41 24.58 -8.61
N GLY A 224 16.19 23.44 -7.95
CA GLY A 224 16.13 22.12 -8.57
C GLY A 224 14.78 21.80 -9.21
N LEU A 225 14.59 20.51 -9.53
CA LEU A 225 13.37 19.98 -10.11
C LEU A 225 12.87 18.78 -9.30
N TYR A 226 11.61 18.85 -8.88
CA TYR A 226 10.91 17.74 -8.25
C TYR A 226 10.10 16.97 -9.31
N THR A 227 10.22 15.65 -9.33
CA THR A 227 9.39 14.78 -10.18
C THR A 227 8.47 13.92 -9.32
N HIS A 228 7.20 13.86 -9.71
CA HIS A 228 6.20 13.03 -9.04
C HIS A 228 5.78 11.87 -9.95
N SER A 229 5.84 10.66 -9.42
CA SER A 229 5.32 9.45 -10.06
C SER A 229 4.50 8.63 -9.07
N PHE A 230 3.48 7.95 -9.55
CA PHE A 230 2.59 7.12 -8.74
C PHE A 230 2.70 5.66 -9.14
N LEU A 231 2.83 4.77 -8.16
CA LEU A 231 2.86 3.32 -8.36
C LEU A 231 1.48 2.74 -8.07
N SER A 232 0.91 2.09 -9.07
CA SER A 232 -0.29 1.26 -8.97
C SER A 232 0.06 -0.10 -8.38
N ILE A 233 -0.92 -0.78 -7.78
CA ILE A 233 -0.84 -2.18 -7.31
C ILE A 233 -0.30 -3.14 -8.40
N THR A 234 -0.55 -2.84 -9.67
CA THR A 234 -0.08 -3.63 -10.80
C THR A 234 1.41 -3.47 -11.10
N ASP A 235 2.02 -2.39 -10.63
CA ASP A 235 3.40 -2.05 -10.94
C ASP A 235 4.38 -2.92 -10.15
N TYR A 236 5.64 -2.90 -10.55
CA TYR A 236 6.73 -3.56 -9.83
C TYR A 236 7.16 -2.72 -8.62
N HIS A 237 6.94 -3.25 -7.41
CA HIS A 237 7.09 -2.52 -6.15
C HIS A 237 8.49 -2.61 -5.54
N ARG A 238 9.54 -2.57 -6.37
CA ARG A 238 10.92 -2.37 -5.89
C ARG A 238 11.53 -1.18 -6.62
N PHE A 239 12.11 -0.28 -5.83
CA PHE A 239 12.83 0.87 -6.36
C PHE A 239 14.28 0.52 -6.66
N HIS A 240 14.80 1.17 -7.70
CA HIS A 240 16.18 1.09 -8.15
C HIS A 240 16.79 2.50 -8.16
N ALA A 241 18.12 2.58 -8.07
CA ALA A 241 18.83 3.85 -8.15
C ALA A 241 18.71 4.44 -9.57
N PRO A 242 18.28 5.70 -9.72
CA PRO A 242 18.08 6.33 -11.03
C PRO A 242 19.40 6.78 -11.70
N PHE A 243 20.51 6.80 -10.97
CA PHE A 243 21.87 7.09 -11.44
C PHE A 243 22.89 6.58 -10.41
N ALA A 244 24.19 6.56 -10.77
CA ALA A 244 25.25 6.15 -9.86
C ALA A 244 25.54 7.24 -8.80
N GLY A 245 25.71 6.84 -7.54
CA GLY A 245 26.00 7.76 -6.46
C GLY A 245 26.31 7.06 -5.13
N THR A 246 26.51 7.84 -4.09
CA THR A 246 26.74 7.36 -2.72
C THR A 246 25.55 7.74 -1.85
N VAL A 247 25.06 6.79 -1.05
CA VAL A 247 24.03 7.08 -0.05
C VAL A 247 24.67 7.88 1.08
N VAL A 248 24.29 9.16 1.21
CA VAL A 248 24.83 10.08 2.23
C VAL A 248 23.92 10.19 3.45
N GLU A 249 22.63 9.95 3.30
CA GLU A 249 21.66 9.96 4.40
C GLU A 249 20.53 8.95 4.13
N LYS A 250 20.03 8.34 5.21
CA LYS A 250 18.76 7.61 5.23
C LYS A 250 18.02 8.01 6.50
N LYS A 251 16.85 8.62 6.35
CA LYS A 251 16.03 9.09 7.47
C LYS A 251 14.65 8.43 7.42
N PHE A 252 14.19 7.97 8.58
CA PHE A 252 12.80 7.57 8.76
C PHE A 252 12.03 8.76 9.33
N VAL A 253 11.09 9.28 8.55
CA VAL A 253 10.19 10.37 8.95
C VAL A 253 8.87 9.73 9.34
N PRO A 254 8.46 9.77 10.62
CA PRO A 254 7.12 9.33 11.01
C PRO A 254 6.08 10.21 10.31
N GLY A 255 5.28 9.62 9.44
CA GLY A 255 4.11 10.21 8.78
C GLY A 255 3.17 9.15 8.23
#